data_AF-A0A1F6ZHA4-F1
#
_entry.id   AF-A0A1F6ZHA4-F1
#
_cell.length_a   1.000
_cell.length_b   1.000
_cell.length_c   1.000
_cell.angle_alpha   90.00
_cell.angle_beta   90.00
_cell.angle_gamma   90.00
#
_symmetry.space_group_name_H-M   'P 1'
#
loop_
_entity.id
_entity.type
_entity.pdbx_description
1 polymer ?
#
loop_
_entity_poly.entity_id
_entity_poly.type
_entity_poly.pdbx_seq_one_letter_code
_entity_poly.pdbx_strand_id
1 'polypeptide(L)'
;MEIKDISSKGKELFKSEEQEKSWNTSGGLGDLGKDKIESLKQEVSEIEAQIEGRERLSQAVFNEGDKIKMEINNFLREITVPGLDAARDKITLKQKQIEIAELQLKEKINCWQDVAKLKEELRASKKELTERQSRLEMLGKILEE
;
A
#
# COMPACT_ATOMS: atom_id res chain seq x y z
N MET A 1 18.72 59.68 -57.90
CA MET A 1 17.64 60.69 -57.98
C MET A 1 16.33 59.94 -57.77
N GLU A 2 15.46 60.23 -56.81
CA GLU A 2 15.41 61.26 -55.77
C GLU A 2 14.62 60.66 -54.59
N ILE A 3 15.12 60.92 -53.38
CA ILE A 3 14.43 60.70 -52.11
C ILE A 3 13.37 61.80 -51.97
N LYS A 4 12.15 61.43 -51.56
CA LYS A 4 11.23 62.36 -50.90
C LYS A 4 10.67 61.73 -49.64
N ASP A 5 11.26 62.12 -48.54
CA ASP A 5 10.62 62.16 -47.22
C ASP A 5 9.42 63.10 -47.23
N ILE A 6 8.46 62.83 -46.35
CA ILE A 6 7.98 63.69 -45.26
C ILE A 6 6.57 63.24 -44.89
N SER A 7 6.40 62.71 -43.67
CA SER A 7 5.59 63.34 -42.61
C SER A 7 4.79 62.35 -41.78
N SER A 8 5.26 62.13 -40.55
CA SER A 8 4.49 62.35 -39.32
C SER A 8 3.00 61.99 -39.34
N LYS A 9 2.67 60.77 -38.90
CA LYS A 9 1.50 60.48 -38.04
C LYS A 9 1.50 59.01 -37.65
N GLY A 10 1.42 58.74 -36.34
CA GLY A 10 1.27 57.39 -35.80
C GLY A 10 2.32 56.97 -34.77
N LYS A 11 3.04 57.91 -34.15
CA LYS A 11 3.67 57.67 -32.84
C LYS A 11 2.61 57.87 -31.77
N GLU A 12 1.78 56.87 -31.53
CA GLU A 12 1.05 56.71 -30.28
C GLU A 12 0.43 55.30 -30.24
N LEU A 13 0.48 54.70 -29.05
CA LEU A 13 -0.15 53.43 -28.67
C LEU A 13 0.52 52.14 -29.15
N PHE A 14 1.69 51.83 -28.59
CA PHE A 14 1.97 50.48 -28.08
C PHE A 14 2.95 50.59 -26.89
N LYS A 15 2.44 51.12 -25.77
CA LYS A 15 2.94 50.76 -24.44
C LYS A 15 2.07 49.59 -23.98
N SER A 16 2.42 48.38 -24.40
CA SER A 16 2.00 47.20 -23.63
C SER A 16 3.00 47.09 -22.49
N GLU A 17 2.57 47.49 -21.30
CA GLU A 17 3.23 47.21 -20.05
C GLU A 17 3.63 45.73 -20.03
N GLU A 18 4.94 45.46 -20.04
CA GLU A 18 5.47 44.20 -19.51
C GLU A 18 5.11 44.18 -18.03
N GLN A 19 3.90 43.71 -17.73
CA GLN A 19 3.61 43.13 -16.43
C GLN A 19 4.47 41.87 -16.33
N GLU A 20 5.68 42.04 -15.80
CA GLU A 20 6.34 40.96 -15.07
C GLU A 20 5.33 40.42 -14.07
N LYS A 21 4.66 39.33 -14.45
CA LYS A 21 3.95 38.49 -13.50
C LYS A 21 5.02 37.94 -12.58
N SER A 22 5.28 38.66 -11.50
CA SER A 22 5.90 38.14 -10.30
C SER A 22 5.04 36.95 -9.88
N TRP A 23 5.49 35.76 -10.27
CA TRP A 23 4.99 34.51 -9.74
C TRP A 23 5.43 34.49 -8.28
N ASN A 24 4.58 35.05 -7.41
CA ASN A 24 4.74 34.98 -5.98
C ASN A 24 4.42 33.53 -5.55
N THR A 25 5.36 32.62 -5.81
CA THR A 25 5.28 31.18 -5.48
C THR A 25 5.67 30.87 -4.05
N SER A 26 5.99 31.89 -3.25
CA SER A 26 6.50 31.75 -1.89
C SER A 26 5.52 31.08 -0.90
N GLY A 27 4.22 31.03 -1.21
CA GLY A 27 3.20 30.47 -0.29
C GLY A 27 2.54 29.14 -0.69
N GLY A 28 2.79 28.59 -1.89
CA GLY A 28 1.96 27.48 -2.41
C GLY A 28 2.68 26.15 -2.66
N LEU A 29 3.99 26.18 -2.93
CA LEU A 29 4.72 24.98 -3.34
C LEU A 29 5.11 24.09 -2.14
N GLY A 30 5.42 24.71 -1.00
CA GLY A 30 5.79 24.02 0.24
C GLY A 30 4.63 23.22 0.83
N ASP A 31 3.43 23.78 0.86
CA ASP A 31 2.27 23.15 1.47
C ASP A 31 1.73 21.98 0.64
N LEU A 32 1.62 22.13 -0.69
CA LEU A 32 1.23 21.04 -1.58
C LEU A 32 2.24 19.88 -1.58
N GLY A 33 3.53 20.18 -1.39
CA GLY A 33 4.60 19.19 -1.28
C GLY A 33 4.52 18.39 0.03
N LYS A 34 4.21 19.07 1.14
CA LYS A 34 4.02 18.44 2.45
C LYS A 34 2.79 17.54 2.49
N ASP A 35 1.67 17.98 1.91
CA ASP A 35 0.43 17.19 1.88
C ASP A 35 0.62 15.85 1.15
N LYS A 36 1.34 15.87 0.02
CA LYS A 36 1.66 14.64 -0.74
C LYS A 36 2.59 13.71 0.03
N ILE A 37 3.58 14.26 0.72
CA ILE A 37 4.48 13.48 1.58
C ILE A 37 3.71 12.84 2.73
N GLU A 38 2.79 13.58 3.34
CA GLU A 38 1.98 13.07 4.44
C GLU A 38 1.02 11.97 3.97
N SER A 39 0.39 12.15 2.79
CA SER A 39 -0.40 11.10 2.16
C SER A 39 0.42 9.83 1.90
N LEU A 40 1.66 9.95 1.44
CA LEU A 40 2.55 8.80 1.21
C LEU A 40 2.99 8.12 2.51
N LYS A 41 3.22 8.89 3.59
CA LYS A 41 3.48 8.29 4.92
C LYS A 41 2.28 7.51 5.42
N GLN A 42 1.08 8.06 5.24
CA GLN A 42 -0.16 7.41 5.62
C GLN A 42 -0.35 6.10 4.83
N GLU A 43 -0.13 6.13 3.52
CA GLU A 43 -0.16 4.94 2.66
C GLU A 43 0.84 3.86 3.14
N VAL A 44 2.09 4.25 3.44
CA VAL A 44 3.10 3.34 3.99
C VAL A 44 2.63 2.72 5.30
N SER A 45 2.07 3.52 6.21
CA SER A 45 1.54 3.03 7.49
C SER A 45 0.35 2.09 7.32
N GLU A 46 -0.52 2.35 6.34
CA GLU A 46 -1.67 1.51 6.04
C GLU A 46 -1.23 0.15 5.48
N ILE A 47 -0.26 0.12 4.56
CA ILE A 47 0.29 -1.14 4.02
C ILE A 47 0.95 -1.97 5.14
N GLU A 48 1.69 -1.34 6.06
CA GLU A 48 2.27 -2.02 7.22
C GLU A 48 1.18 -2.64 8.12
N ALA A 49 0.12 -1.90 8.40
CA ALA A 49 -1.03 -2.40 9.16
C ALA A 49 -1.77 -3.54 8.43
N GLN A 50 -1.86 -3.50 7.10
CA GLN A 50 -2.44 -4.57 6.30
C GLN A 50 -1.61 -5.85 6.36
N ILE A 51 -0.28 -5.75 6.31
CA ILE A 51 0.63 -6.90 6.47
C ILE A 51 0.40 -7.56 7.83
N GLU A 52 0.44 -6.78 8.91
CA GLU A 52 0.22 -7.30 10.27
C GLU A 52 -1.18 -7.92 10.41
N GLY A 53 -2.20 -7.25 9.89
CA GLY A 53 -3.57 -7.74 9.88
C GLY A 53 -3.71 -9.09 9.15
N ARG A 54 -3.04 -9.24 8.01
CA ARG A 54 -3.06 -10.46 7.19
C ARG A 54 -2.37 -11.63 7.89
N GLU A 55 -1.22 -11.40 8.50
CA GLU A 55 -0.47 -12.40 9.27
C GLU A 55 -1.27 -12.84 10.51
N ARG A 56 -1.88 -11.88 11.22
CA ARG A 56 -2.76 -12.16 12.37
C ARG A 56 -3.98 -13.00 11.97
N LEU A 57 -4.61 -12.68 10.83
CA LEU A 57 -5.75 -13.44 10.32
C LEU A 57 -5.36 -14.88 9.97
N SER A 58 -4.22 -15.06 9.29
CA SER A 58 -3.67 -16.38 8.99
C SER A 58 -3.47 -17.19 10.26
N GLN A 59 -2.84 -16.60 11.29
CA GLN A 59 -2.64 -17.27 12.57
C GLN A 59 -3.96 -17.68 13.24
N ALA A 60 -5.00 -16.85 13.15
CA ALA A 60 -6.32 -17.19 13.68
C ALA A 60 -6.93 -18.42 12.98
N VAL A 61 -6.80 -18.52 11.64
CA VAL A 61 -7.25 -19.69 10.87
C VAL A 61 -6.48 -20.95 11.30
N PHE A 62 -5.18 -20.83 11.53
CA PHE A 62 -4.36 -21.94 12.03
C PHE A 62 -4.84 -22.41 13.41
N ASN A 63 -5.03 -21.48 14.34
CA ASN A 63 -5.47 -21.78 15.70
C ASN A 63 -6.84 -22.49 15.70
N GLU A 64 -7.79 -22.03 14.88
CA GLU A 64 -9.11 -22.65 14.79
C GLU A 64 -9.02 -24.06 14.19
N GLY A 65 -8.23 -24.25 13.13
CA GLY A 65 -7.99 -25.58 12.56
C GLY A 65 -7.35 -26.55 13.55
N ASP A 66 -6.42 -26.07 14.38
CA ASP A 66 -5.78 -26.88 15.41
C ASP A 66 -6.73 -27.24 16.55
N LYS A 67 -7.60 -26.30 16.95
CA LYS A 67 -8.67 -26.54 17.92
C LYS A 67 -9.63 -27.63 17.43
N ILE A 68 -10.10 -27.55 16.18
CA ILE A 68 -10.99 -28.57 15.61
C ILE A 68 -10.29 -29.94 15.55
N LYS A 69 -9.02 -29.99 15.13
CA LYS A 69 -8.24 -31.25 15.12
C LYS A 69 -8.11 -31.84 16.53
N MET A 70 -7.93 -31.00 17.55
CA MET A 70 -7.89 -31.42 18.96
C MET A 70 -9.23 -31.97 19.43
N GLU A 71 -10.35 -31.30 19.13
CA GLU A 71 -11.70 -31.77 19.45
C GLU A 71 -11.99 -33.13 18.80
N ILE A 72 -11.63 -33.30 17.52
CA ILE A 72 -11.72 -34.60 16.83
C ILE A 72 -10.88 -35.66 17.53
N ASN A 73 -9.64 -35.34 17.93
CA ASN A 73 -8.78 -36.31 18.62
C ASN A 73 -9.34 -36.70 20.00
N ASN A 74 -9.95 -35.76 20.73
CA ASN A 74 -10.60 -36.05 22.00
C ASN A 74 -11.80 -36.99 21.78
N PHE A 75 -12.67 -36.68 20.82
CA PHE A 75 -13.80 -37.54 20.48
C PHE A 75 -13.37 -38.94 20.03
N LEU A 76 -12.32 -39.05 19.21
CA LEU A 76 -11.79 -40.34 18.76
C LEU A 76 -11.25 -41.21 19.92
N ARG A 77 -10.78 -40.59 21.02
CA ARG A 77 -10.35 -41.30 22.23
C ARG A 77 -11.53 -41.79 23.07
N GLU A 78 -12.64 -41.08 23.04
CA GLU A 78 -13.87 -41.44 23.76
C GLU A 78 -14.63 -42.61 23.09
N ILE A 79 -14.45 -42.82 21.78
CA ILE A 79 -15.01 -43.99 21.07
C ILE A 79 -14.29 -45.27 21.51
N THR A 80 -14.83 -45.91 22.54
CA THR A 80 -14.37 -47.17 23.13
C THR A 80 -15.10 -48.41 22.60
N VAL A 81 -16.25 -48.25 21.96
CA VAL A 81 -17.08 -49.39 21.50
C VAL A 81 -16.61 -49.86 20.11
N PRO A 82 -16.19 -51.14 19.97
CA PRO A 82 -15.84 -51.70 18.67
C PRO A 82 -17.10 -52.00 17.85
N GLY A 83 -17.09 -51.63 16.57
CA GLY A 83 -18.19 -51.86 15.62
C GLY A 83 -17.86 -51.28 14.24
N LEU A 84 -18.55 -51.77 13.20
CA LEU A 84 -18.34 -51.31 11.82
C LEU A 84 -18.63 -49.81 11.67
N ASP A 85 -19.68 -49.32 12.33
CA ASP A 85 -20.07 -47.91 12.31
C ASP A 85 -19.02 -47.04 13.01
N ALA A 86 -18.50 -47.48 14.16
CA ALA A 86 -17.41 -46.80 14.86
C ALA A 86 -16.13 -46.73 14.02
N ALA A 87 -15.82 -47.76 13.22
CA ALA A 87 -14.69 -47.74 12.30
C ALA A 87 -14.90 -46.74 11.15
N ARG A 88 -16.12 -46.68 10.60
CA ARG A 88 -16.49 -45.72 9.55
C ARG A 88 -16.37 -44.29 10.03
N ASP A 89 -16.91 -43.97 11.20
CA ASP A 89 -16.85 -42.63 11.79
C ASP A 89 -15.40 -42.21 12.07
N LYS A 90 -14.56 -43.14 12.55
CA LYS A 90 -13.12 -42.90 12.71
C LYS A 90 -12.45 -42.50 11.40
N ILE A 91 -12.75 -43.21 10.30
CA ILE A 91 -12.21 -42.89 8.96
C ILE A 91 -12.69 -41.52 8.51
N THR A 92 -13.99 -41.22 8.65
CA THR A 92 -14.57 -39.92 8.27
C THR A 92 -13.92 -38.77 9.04
N LEU A 93 -13.73 -38.91 10.35
CA LEU A 93 -13.07 -37.91 11.18
C LEU A 93 -11.60 -37.73 10.81
N LYS A 94 -10.89 -38.82 10.50
CA LYS A 94 -9.51 -38.73 9.98
C LYS A 94 -9.45 -38.01 8.64
N GLN A 95 -10.39 -38.27 7.75
CA GLN A 95 -10.49 -37.55 6.48
C GLN A 95 -10.72 -36.05 6.71
N LYS A 96 -11.58 -35.67 7.65
CA LYS A 96 -11.79 -34.26 8.02
C LYS A 96 -10.54 -33.60 8.60
N GLN A 97 -9.74 -34.33 9.39
CA GLN A 97 -8.45 -33.80 9.86
C GLN A 97 -7.48 -33.52 8.70
N ILE A 98 -7.48 -34.36 7.66
CA ILE A 98 -6.67 -34.14 6.45
C ILE A 98 -7.18 -32.92 5.69
N GLU A 99 -8.49 -32.79 5.46
CA GLU A 99 -9.09 -31.62 4.81
C GLU A 99 -8.74 -30.31 5.54
N ILE A 100 -8.78 -30.30 6.88
CA ILE A 100 -8.36 -29.14 7.69
C ILE A 100 -6.88 -28.81 7.47
N ALA A 101 -6.00 -29.81 7.45
CA ALA A 101 -4.58 -29.60 7.20
C ALA A 101 -4.32 -29.06 5.79
N GLU A 102 -5.05 -29.54 4.78
CA GLU A 102 -4.98 -29.00 3.42
C GLU A 102 -5.44 -27.54 3.35
N LEU A 103 -6.51 -27.17 4.07
CA LEU A 103 -6.97 -25.79 4.16
C LEU A 103 -5.93 -24.88 4.84
N GLN A 104 -5.31 -25.34 5.93
CA GLN A 104 -4.22 -24.62 6.59
C GLN A 104 -3.00 -24.44 5.67
N LEU A 105 -2.65 -25.45 4.86
CA LEU A 105 -1.57 -25.34 3.88
C LEU A 105 -1.90 -24.33 2.77
N LYS A 106 -3.13 -24.36 2.24
CA LYS A 106 -3.59 -23.36 1.27
C LYS A 106 -3.51 -21.96 1.86
N GLU A 107 -3.96 -21.78 3.10
CA GLU A 107 -3.90 -20.50 3.78
C GLU A 107 -2.46 -20.02 3.99
N LYS A 108 -1.53 -20.92 4.31
CA LYS A 108 -0.10 -20.57 4.40
C LYS A 108 0.45 -20.02 3.08
N ILE A 109 0.13 -20.69 1.97
CA ILE A 109 0.58 -20.27 0.63
C ILE A 109 -0.04 -18.92 0.27
N ASN A 110 -1.36 -18.77 0.47
CA ASN A 110 -2.08 -17.53 0.17
C ASN A 110 -1.54 -16.36 1.01
N CYS A 111 -1.39 -16.55 2.33
CA CYS A 111 -0.85 -15.54 3.22
C CYS A 111 0.58 -15.13 2.79
N TRP A 112 1.42 -16.08 2.40
CA TRP A 112 2.75 -15.77 1.91
C TRP A 112 2.72 -14.94 0.61
N GLN A 113 1.86 -15.30 -0.34
CA GLN A 113 1.68 -14.56 -1.58
C GLN A 113 1.16 -13.14 -1.35
N ASP A 114 0.15 -12.99 -0.49
CA ASP A 114 -0.45 -11.69 -0.15
C ASP A 114 0.59 -10.79 0.54
N VAL A 115 1.29 -11.30 1.55
CA VAL A 115 2.35 -10.56 2.25
C VAL A 115 3.51 -10.22 1.31
N ALA A 116 3.86 -11.09 0.37
CA ALA A 116 4.91 -10.80 -0.60
C ALA A 116 4.52 -9.62 -1.51
N LYS A 117 3.28 -9.58 -1.99
CA LYS A 117 2.75 -8.46 -2.79
C LYS A 117 2.71 -7.16 -1.99
N LEU A 118 2.17 -7.19 -0.77
CA LEU A 118 2.14 -6.01 0.11
C LEU A 118 3.54 -5.50 0.43
N LYS A 119 4.54 -6.39 0.60
CA LYS A 119 5.93 -5.99 0.78
C LYS A 119 6.56 -5.39 -0.47
N GLU A 120 6.12 -5.79 -1.66
CA GLU A 120 6.54 -5.15 -2.91
C GLU A 120 5.99 -3.73 -3.01
N GLU A 121 4.69 -3.55 -2.77
CA GLU A 121 4.01 -2.26 -2.70
C GLU A 121 4.65 -1.34 -1.65
N LEU A 122 4.90 -1.85 -0.45
CA LEU A 122 5.57 -1.12 0.63
C LEU A 122 6.95 -0.60 0.23
N ARG A 123 7.74 -1.40 -0.49
CA ARG A 123 9.06 -0.97 -0.98
C ARG A 123 8.94 0.13 -2.03
N ALA A 124 7.95 0.04 -2.91
CA ALA A 124 7.68 1.07 -3.92
C ALA A 124 7.27 2.40 -3.25
N SER A 125 6.29 2.37 -2.34
CA SER A 125 5.81 3.58 -1.64
C SER A 125 6.89 4.19 -0.75
N LYS A 126 7.70 3.37 -0.04
CA LYS A 126 8.86 3.88 0.73
C LYS A 126 9.93 4.53 -0.15
N LYS A 127 10.21 3.95 -1.32
CA LYS A 127 11.15 4.53 -2.28
C LYS A 127 10.64 5.89 -2.78
N GLU A 128 9.37 5.97 -3.18
CA GLU A 128 8.79 7.23 -3.60
C GLU A 128 8.81 8.27 -2.48
N LEU A 129 8.42 7.90 -1.26
CA LEU A 129 8.46 8.79 -0.11
C LEU A 129 9.87 9.38 0.12
N THR A 130 10.89 8.53 0.04
CA THR A 130 12.29 8.94 0.21
C THR A 130 12.74 9.90 -0.90
N GLU A 131 12.41 9.61 -2.16
CA GLU A 131 12.72 10.49 -3.29
C GLU A 131 12.02 11.85 -3.18
N ARG A 132 10.76 11.87 -2.73
CA ARG A 132 9.97 13.09 -2.54
C ARG A 132 10.51 13.95 -1.39
N GLN A 133 10.85 13.32 -0.27
CA GLN A 133 11.46 14.00 0.88
C GLN A 133 12.81 14.61 0.50
N SER A 134 13.67 13.85 -0.19
CA SER A 134 14.98 14.34 -0.64
C SER A 134 14.86 15.53 -1.60
N ARG A 135 13.89 15.50 -2.54
CA ARG A 135 13.62 16.63 -3.44
C ARG A 135 13.13 17.86 -2.67
N LEU A 136 12.24 17.68 -1.71
CA LEU A 136 11.71 18.81 -0.92
C LEU A 136 12.80 19.43 -0.05
N GLU A 137 13.68 18.62 0.55
CA GLU A 137 14.83 19.10 1.31
C GLU A 137 15.82 19.88 0.43
N MET A 138 16.12 19.37 -0.78
CA MET A 138 16.98 20.06 -1.75
C MET A 138 16.39 21.43 -2.15
N LEU A 139 15.10 21.48 -2.46
CA LEU A 139 14.43 22.73 -2.81
C LEU A 139 14.40 23.71 -1.63
N GLY A 140 14.23 23.22 -0.40
CA GLY A 140 14.32 24.03 0.81
C GLY A 140 15.68 24.71 0.93
N LYS A 141 16.78 23.96 0.76
CA LYS A 141 18.15 24.50 0.79
C LYS A 141 18.39 25.57 -0.28
N ILE A 142 17.90 25.35 -1.51
CA ILE A 142 18.04 26.33 -2.60
C ILE A 142 17.28 27.62 -2.32
N LEU A 143 16.14 27.55 -1.63
CA LEU A 143 15.30 28.72 -1.31
C LEU A 143 15.74 29.48 -0.06
N GLU A 144 16.55 28.85 0.80
CA GLU A 144 17.15 29.46 1.99
C GLU A 144 18.52 30.12 1.71
N GLU A 145 19.16 29.80 0.58
CA GLU A 145 20.33 30.49 0.00
C GLU A 145 19.95 31.75 -0.79
#